data_AF-A0A4Q3HNC8-F1
#
_entry.id   AF-A0A4Q3HNC8-F1
#
_cell.length_a   1.000
_cell.length_b   1.000
_cell.length_c   1.000
_cell.angle_alpha   90.00
_cell.angle_beta   90.00
_cell.angle_gamma   90.00
#
_symmetry.space_group_name_H-M   'P 1'
#
loop_
_entity.id
_entity.type
_entity.pdbx_description
1 polymer ?
#
loop_
_entity_poly.entity_id
_entity_poly.type
_entity_poly.pdbx_seq_one_letter_code
_entity_poly.pdbx_strand_id
1 'polypeptide(L)'
;MTMISGVQRETEAGGWLRFKFPGFSSLGRTAPEEAQLSVRPIAQQTPRVELVLKRSIPILILIFLAVVAASRIMGIVGEHGRMEDAARQSASLMSATASAAFSGQESLFAAADRQTAQARLSTFLGQDKLERGAVVLFTDTTGRIFGGIGDAGSYLGKRLSSVLPETAAMRRVGGSGTVIETFFGDVPYYASIKPIGNDGALIVAAHSLETTNEFVRGEVSLSVTIFAGISAILLVILYAYYAQVKRARDADETFVQSNLRIETALSRGRCGLWDFDVTNRRLFWSGSMYEMLGFPPVGNVVSFTDAARMMHPT
;
A
#
# COMPACT_ATOMS: atom_id res chain seq x y z
N MET A 1 -39.04 -27.44 55.15
CA MET A 1 -38.10 -28.53 54.79
C MET A 1 -37.60 -28.19 53.39
N THR A 2 -36.62 -27.31 53.18
CA THR A 2 -35.21 -27.26 53.63
C THR A 2 -34.31 -28.26 52.91
N MET A 3 -33.16 -27.75 52.42
CA MET A 3 -32.01 -28.35 51.69
C MET A 3 -32.17 -28.28 50.16
N ILE A 4 -31.58 -27.35 49.39
CA ILE A 4 -30.19 -26.82 49.29
C ILE A 4 -29.13 -27.93 49.17
N SER A 5 -28.65 -28.13 47.93
CA SER A 5 -27.22 -28.33 47.63
C SER A 5 -26.93 -27.79 46.23
N GLY A 6 -26.26 -26.65 46.17
CA GLY A 6 -25.61 -26.19 44.94
C GLY A 6 -24.22 -26.84 44.78
N VAL A 7 -23.42 -26.17 43.96
CA VAL A 7 -21.95 -26.31 43.79
C VAL A 7 -21.59 -27.35 42.70
N GLN A 8 -20.74 -27.12 41.69
CA GLN A 8 -19.70 -26.12 41.44
C GLN A 8 -19.51 -25.91 39.93
N ARG A 9 -19.14 -24.69 39.52
CA ARG A 9 -18.52 -24.40 38.22
C ARG A 9 -17.08 -24.92 38.25
N GLU A 10 -16.63 -25.56 37.17
CA GLU A 10 -15.22 -25.48 36.78
C GLU A 10 -15.10 -24.83 35.41
N THR A 11 -14.27 -23.80 35.43
CA THR A 11 -13.78 -23.02 34.32
C THR A 11 -12.37 -23.57 34.06
N GLU A 12 -12.12 -24.22 32.94
CA GLU A 12 -10.73 -24.42 32.49
C GLU A 12 -10.46 -23.52 31.28
N ALA A 13 -9.69 -22.47 31.57
CA ALA A 13 -8.99 -21.66 30.60
C ALA A 13 -7.66 -22.35 30.22
N GLY A 14 -7.29 -22.22 28.94
CA GLY A 14 -5.89 -22.08 28.50
C GLY A 14 -4.98 -23.31 28.62
N GLY A 15 -4.77 -24.00 27.50
CA GLY A 15 -3.76 -25.06 27.38
C GLY A 15 -3.20 -25.15 25.96
N TRP A 16 -2.04 -24.54 25.77
CA TRP A 16 -1.30 -24.30 24.53
C TRP A 16 -1.15 -25.44 23.49
N LEU A 17 -1.07 -24.99 22.24
CA LEU A 17 -0.61 -25.69 21.03
C LEU A 17 0.66 -26.53 21.28
N ARG A 18 0.57 -27.84 21.01
CA ARG A 18 1.73 -28.68 20.71
C ARG A 18 1.54 -29.40 19.38
N PHE A 19 2.10 -28.81 18.32
CA PHE A 19 2.38 -29.51 17.07
C PHE A 19 3.40 -30.62 17.36
N LYS A 20 2.94 -31.87 17.39
CA LYS A 20 3.83 -33.05 17.32
C LYS A 20 4.06 -33.38 15.85
N PHE A 21 5.26 -33.11 15.36
CA PHE A 21 5.78 -33.70 14.12
C PHE A 21 6.14 -35.17 14.38
N PRO A 22 5.61 -36.15 13.62
CA PRO A 22 6.19 -37.48 13.54
C PRO A 22 7.37 -37.45 12.55
N GLY A 23 8.51 -37.96 13.00
CA GLY A 23 9.74 -38.02 12.24
C GLY A 23 9.65 -38.98 11.04
N PHE A 24 10.33 -38.57 9.97
CA PHE A 24 10.67 -39.44 8.84
C PHE A 24 11.74 -40.43 9.27
N SER A 25 11.37 -41.70 9.40
CA SER A 25 12.34 -42.80 9.38
C SER A 25 11.70 -44.05 8.79
N SER A 26 12.17 -44.38 7.57
CA SER A 26 12.32 -45.72 7.00
C SER A 26 11.31 -46.80 7.37
N LEU A 27 10.47 -47.19 6.40
CA LEU A 27 10.01 -48.57 6.34
C LEU A 27 10.00 -49.07 4.90
N GLY A 28 10.62 -50.23 4.73
CA GLY A 28 10.99 -50.80 3.45
C GLY A 28 9.82 -51.29 2.61
N ARG A 29 10.15 -51.42 1.32
CA ARG A 29 9.42 -52.13 0.27
C ARG A 29 8.89 -53.48 0.75
N THR A 30 7.59 -53.68 0.63
CA THR A 30 6.95 -54.86 0.00
C THR A 30 5.48 -54.50 -0.24
N ALA A 31 5.12 -54.19 -1.48
CA ALA A 31 3.73 -54.06 -1.91
C ALA A 31 3.22 -55.44 -2.34
N PRO A 32 2.07 -55.93 -1.86
CA PRO A 32 1.31 -56.97 -2.55
C PRO A 32 0.69 -56.35 -3.81
N GLU A 33 0.87 -57.04 -4.93
CA GLU A 33 0.34 -56.71 -6.24
C GLU A 33 -1.18 -56.95 -6.25
N GLU A 34 -1.96 -55.98 -5.75
CA GLU A 34 -3.39 -55.88 -6.06
C GLU A 34 -3.56 -54.89 -7.21
N ALA A 35 -3.96 -55.42 -8.37
CA ALA A 35 -4.31 -54.67 -9.56
C ALA A 35 -5.52 -53.77 -9.28
N GLN A 36 -5.27 -52.59 -8.71
CA GLN A 36 -6.22 -51.49 -8.70
C GLN A 36 -6.27 -50.90 -10.11
N LEU A 37 -7.19 -51.42 -10.94
CA LEU A 37 -7.64 -50.77 -12.16
C LEU A 37 -8.33 -49.45 -11.78
N SER A 38 -7.53 -48.40 -11.57
CA SER A 38 -8.04 -47.05 -11.41
C SER A 38 -8.63 -46.61 -12.75
N VAL A 39 -9.95 -46.73 -12.89
CA VAL A 39 -10.70 -46.08 -13.97
C VAL A 39 -10.55 -44.58 -13.77
N ARG A 40 -9.55 -43.98 -14.44
CA ARG A 40 -9.42 -42.53 -14.52
C ARG A 40 -10.52 -42.04 -15.46
N PRO A 41 -11.50 -41.24 -15.00
CA PRO A 41 -12.34 -40.53 -15.94
C PRO A 41 -11.43 -39.67 -16.80
N ILE A 42 -11.74 -39.59 -18.10
CA ILE A 42 -11.03 -38.72 -19.05
C ILE A 42 -11.27 -37.27 -18.59
N ALA A 43 -10.45 -36.83 -17.64
CA ALA A 43 -10.34 -35.45 -17.26
C ALA A 43 -9.88 -34.73 -18.52
N GLN A 44 -10.73 -33.83 -19.02
CA GLN A 44 -10.38 -32.91 -20.09
C GLN A 44 -9.00 -32.35 -19.79
N GLN A 45 -8.01 -32.72 -20.61
CA GLN A 45 -6.65 -32.20 -20.49
C GLN A 45 -6.72 -30.71 -20.79
N THR A 46 -6.97 -29.91 -19.77
CA THR A 46 -6.87 -28.46 -19.87
C THR A 46 -5.42 -28.17 -20.28
N PRO A 47 -5.21 -27.54 -21.45
CA PRO A 47 -3.87 -27.33 -21.96
C PRO A 47 -3.08 -26.55 -20.92
N ARG A 48 -1.86 -27.01 -20.59
CA ARG A 48 -1.00 -26.46 -19.51
C ARG A 48 -0.90 -24.93 -19.51
N VAL A 49 -1.05 -24.31 -20.68
CA VAL A 49 -1.08 -22.85 -20.89
C VAL A 49 -2.23 -22.17 -20.13
N GLU A 50 -3.42 -22.78 -20.09
CA GLU A 50 -4.60 -22.23 -19.42
C GLU A 50 -4.40 -22.16 -17.89
N LEU A 51 -3.70 -23.14 -17.33
CA LEU A 51 -3.41 -23.20 -15.90
C LEU A 51 -2.40 -22.12 -15.47
N VAL A 52 -1.36 -21.90 -16.28
CA VAL A 52 -0.36 -20.85 -16.03
C VAL A 52 -1.00 -19.47 -16.12
N LEU A 53 -1.85 -19.24 -17.11
CA LEU A 53 -2.54 -17.96 -17.30
C LEU A 53 -3.54 -17.67 -16.17
N LYS A 54 -4.32 -18.68 -15.74
CA LYS A 54 -5.23 -18.52 -14.59
C LYS A 54 -4.47 -18.24 -13.29
N ARG A 55 -3.26 -18.75 -13.11
CA ARG A 55 -2.46 -18.49 -11.90
C ARG A 55 -1.70 -17.17 -11.94
N SER A 56 -1.33 -16.67 -13.12
CA SER A 56 -0.54 -15.44 -13.27
C SER A 56 -1.38 -14.18 -13.05
N ILE A 57 -2.65 -14.15 -13.46
CA ILE A 57 -3.54 -12.99 -13.29
C ILE A 57 -3.58 -12.47 -11.83
N PRO A 58 -3.90 -13.28 -10.80
CA PRO A 58 -3.97 -12.79 -9.43
C PRO A 58 -2.61 -12.36 -8.87
N ILE A 59 -1.52 -13.05 -9.26
CA ILE A 59 -0.16 -12.70 -8.84
C ILE A 59 0.24 -11.35 -9.45
N LEU A 60 -0.08 -11.12 -10.72
CA LEU A 60 0.20 -9.86 -11.40
C LEU A 60 -0.57 -8.70 -10.76
N ILE A 61 -1.84 -8.91 -10.36
CA ILE A 61 -2.64 -7.91 -9.64
C ILE A 61 -2.00 -7.58 -8.27
N LEU A 62 -1.54 -8.59 -7.52
CA LEU A 62 -0.86 -8.38 -6.24
C LEU A 62 0.45 -7.60 -6.41
N ILE A 63 1.28 -7.96 -7.40
CA ILE A 63 2.51 -7.23 -7.72
C ILE A 63 2.18 -5.81 -8.13
N PHE A 64 1.18 -5.62 -8.99
CA PHE A 64 0.71 -4.30 -9.41
C PHE A 64 0.32 -3.46 -8.20
N LEU A 65 -0.54 -3.97 -7.31
CA LEU A 65 -0.94 -3.30 -6.08
C LEU A 65 0.25 -2.95 -5.17
N ALA A 66 1.25 -3.83 -5.05
CA ALA A 66 2.45 -3.57 -4.27
C ALA A 66 3.31 -2.44 -4.85
N VAL A 67 3.54 -2.45 -6.17
CA VAL A 67 4.27 -1.38 -6.89
C VAL A 67 3.55 -0.04 -6.76
N VAL A 68 2.23 -0.09 -6.91
CA VAL A 68 1.30 1.03 -6.77
C VAL A 68 1.42 1.61 -5.35
N ALA A 69 1.35 0.79 -4.30
CA ALA A 69 1.51 1.24 -2.92
C ALA A 69 2.91 1.86 -2.66
N ALA A 70 3.97 1.22 -3.14
CA ALA A 70 5.33 1.73 -3.03
C ALA A 70 5.49 3.10 -3.73
N SER A 71 4.92 3.25 -4.93
CA SER A 71 4.92 4.51 -5.68
C SER A 71 4.26 5.65 -4.89
N ARG A 72 3.15 5.40 -4.19
CA ARG A 72 2.51 6.43 -3.36
C ARG A 72 3.29 6.77 -2.11
N ILE A 73 3.88 5.76 -1.45
CA ILE A 73 4.76 5.99 -0.31
C ILE A 73 5.95 6.86 -0.74
N MET A 74 6.58 6.53 -1.87
CA MET A 74 7.64 7.34 -2.47
C MET A 74 7.17 8.74 -2.86
N GLY A 75 5.97 8.89 -3.43
CA GLY A 75 5.42 10.19 -3.80
C GLY A 75 5.20 11.11 -2.59
N ILE A 76 4.68 10.57 -1.49
CA ILE A 76 4.47 11.34 -0.25
C ILE A 76 5.81 11.76 0.36
N VAL A 77 6.78 10.85 0.41
CA VAL A 77 8.13 11.13 0.96
C VAL A 77 8.89 12.12 0.07
N GLY A 78 8.79 11.98 -1.25
CA GLY A 78 9.44 12.86 -2.21
C GLY A 78 8.88 14.28 -2.19
N GLU A 79 7.55 14.41 -1.99
CA GLU A 79 6.92 15.73 -1.92
C GLU A 79 7.35 16.50 -0.66
N HIS A 80 7.53 15.82 0.47
CA HIS A 80 8.12 16.43 1.67
C HIS A 80 9.51 17.02 1.39
N GLY A 81 10.40 16.24 0.78
CA GLY A 81 11.76 16.73 0.46
C GLY A 81 11.73 17.91 -0.53
N ARG A 82 10.89 17.83 -1.56
CA ARG A 82 10.75 18.92 -2.56
C ARG A 82 10.25 20.22 -1.92
N MET A 83 9.33 20.12 -0.96
CA MET A 83 8.81 21.28 -0.22
C MET A 83 9.89 21.92 0.68
N GLU A 84 10.67 21.10 1.38
CA GLU A 84 11.78 21.61 2.20
C GLU A 84 12.82 22.36 1.36
N ASP A 85 13.21 21.79 0.22
CA ASP A 85 14.17 22.42 -0.69
C ASP A 85 13.62 23.73 -1.27
N ALA A 86 12.35 23.75 -1.66
CA ALA A 86 11.68 24.97 -2.16
C ALA A 86 11.61 26.07 -1.09
N ALA A 87 11.23 25.73 0.15
CA ALA A 87 11.16 26.67 1.25
C ALA A 87 12.55 27.25 1.61
N ARG A 88 13.60 26.41 1.61
CA ARG A 88 14.99 26.85 1.84
C ARG A 88 15.47 27.78 0.73
N GLN A 89 15.20 27.46 -0.53
CA GLN A 89 15.57 28.32 -1.67
C GLN A 89 14.85 29.67 -1.59
N SER A 90 13.55 29.67 -1.31
CA SER A 90 12.76 30.90 -1.14
C SER A 90 13.30 31.77 0.00
N ALA A 91 13.56 31.19 1.18
CA ALA A 91 14.14 31.91 2.32
C ALA A 91 15.52 32.52 2.00
N SER A 92 16.38 31.78 1.30
CA SER A 92 17.69 32.24 0.85
C SER A 92 17.60 33.41 -0.14
N LEU A 93 16.71 33.31 -1.14
CA LEU A 93 16.48 34.37 -2.13
C LEU A 93 15.89 35.63 -1.49
N MET A 94 14.93 35.49 -0.58
CA MET A 94 14.36 36.62 0.17
C MET A 94 15.43 37.31 1.01
N SER A 95 16.23 36.55 1.75
CA SER A 95 17.33 37.09 2.57
C SER A 95 18.39 37.79 1.72
N ALA A 96 18.75 37.21 0.56
CA ALA A 96 19.69 37.83 -0.38
C ALA A 96 19.15 39.12 -0.99
N THR A 97 17.89 39.12 -1.42
CA THR A 97 17.22 40.31 -1.99
C THR A 97 17.10 41.42 -0.97
N ALA A 98 16.71 41.07 0.26
CA ALA A 98 16.61 42.03 1.35
C ALA A 98 17.99 42.59 1.72
N SER A 99 19.04 41.76 1.78
CA SER A 99 20.41 42.22 2.02
C SER A 99 20.89 43.17 0.92
N ALA A 100 20.61 42.85 -0.34
CA ALA A 100 20.90 43.72 -1.48
C ALA A 100 20.13 45.06 -1.41
N ALA A 101 18.86 45.03 -1.01
CA ALA A 101 18.04 46.23 -0.85
C ALA A 101 18.63 47.22 0.15
N PHE A 102 19.32 46.73 1.19
CA PHE A 102 19.92 47.54 2.25
C PHE A 102 21.44 47.74 2.14
N SER A 103 22.06 47.22 1.08
CA SER A 103 23.49 47.46 0.80
C SER A 103 23.76 48.96 0.70
N GLY A 104 24.69 49.47 1.53
CA GLY A 104 25.05 50.89 1.58
C GLY A 104 24.09 51.78 2.37
N GLN A 105 23.11 51.22 3.09
CA GLN A 105 22.12 51.97 3.88
C GLN A 105 22.08 51.57 5.36
N GLU A 106 23.23 51.20 5.91
CA GLU A 106 23.39 50.67 7.28
C GLU A 106 22.88 51.66 8.35
N SER A 107 22.92 52.96 8.07
CA SER A 107 22.41 54.02 8.96
C SER A 107 20.92 53.89 9.27
N LEU A 108 20.12 53.27 8.40
CA LEU A 108 18.70 53.02 8.67
C LEU A 108 18.48 52.06 9.84
N PHE A 109 19.40 51.10 10.02
CA PHE A 109 19.35 50.13 11.11
C PHE A 109 19.88 50.73 12.42
N ALA A 110 20.88 51.62 12.33
CA ALA A 110 21.37 52.37 13.48
C ALA A 110 20.33 53.37 14.02
N ALA A 111 19.55 54.00 13.12
CA ALA A 111 18.48 54.93 13.47
C ALA A 111 17.15 54.24 13.83
N ALA A 112 17.04 52.92 13.62
CA ALA A 112 15.82 52.13 13.76
C ALA A 112 14.61 52.75 13.02
N ASP A 113 14.84 53.36 11.85
CA ASP A 113 13.79 53.99 11.05
C ASP A 113 12.93 52.95 10.34
N ARG A 114 11.89 52.52 11.04
CA ARG A 114 10.92 51.53 10.58
C ARG A 114 10.26 51.92 9.26
N GLN A 115 9.81 53.17 9.13
CA GLN A 115 8.96 53.57 8.01
C GLN A 115 9.75 53.58 6.71
N THR A 116 10.96 54.13 6.74
CA THR A 116 11.87 54.14 5.59
C THR A 116 12.37 52.74 5.24
N ALA A 117 12.70 51.91 6.24
CA ALA A 117 13.12 50.53 6.01
C ALA A 117 12.01 49.66 5.39
N GLN A 118 10.78 49.77 5.90
CA GLN A 118 9.62 49.05 5.36
C GLN A 118 9.29 49.51 3.94
N ALA A 119 9.26 50.83 3.67
CA ALA A 119 8.99 51.38 2.35
C ALA A 119 10.00 50.86 1.32
N ARG A 120 11.30 50.91 1.65
CA ARG A 120 12.36 50.43 0.75
C ARG A 120 12.24 48.93 0.47
N LEU A 121 12.10 48.10 1.50
CA LEU A 121 11.97 46.66 1.28
C LEU A 121 10.71 46.33 0.47
N SER A 122 9.61 47.07 0.67
CA SER A 122 8.39 46.88 -0.13
C SER A 122 8.58 47.17 -1.62
N THR A 123 9.49 48.07 -1.99
CA THR A 123 9.85 48.34 -3.40
C THR A 123 10.57 47.16 -4.03
N PHE A 124 11.43 46.47 -3.27
CA PHE A 124 12.22 45.34 -3.79
C PHE A 124 11.47 44.00 -3.75
N LEU A 125 10.70 43.75 -2.69
CA LEU A 125 10.01 42.48 -2.49
C LEU A 125 8.55 42.47 -2.95
N GLY A 126 7.89 43.62 -3.14
CA GLY A 126 6.49 43.72 -3.57
C GLY A 126 5.51 43.05 -2.59
N GLN A 127 4.52 43.76 -2.07
CA GLN A 127 3.56 43.16 -1.11
C GLN A 127 2.80 41.95 -1.70
N ASP A 128 2.65 41.89 -3.02
CA ASP A 128 1.94 40.84 -3.75
C ASP A 128 2.83 39.61 -4.09
N LYS A 129 4.16 39.75 -3.94
CA LYS A 129 5.14 38.69 -4.25
C LYS A 129 5.70 38.00 -3.00
N LEU A 130 5.39 38.47 -1.79
CA LEU A 130 5.61 37.66 -0.60
C LEU A 130 4.62 36.50 -0.65
N GLU A 131 5.14 35.28 -0.83
CA GLU A 131 4.32 34.07 -0.69
C GLU A 131 3.60 34.08 0.67
N ARG A 132 2.36 33.60 0.68
CA ARG A 132 1.53 33.55 1.90
C ARG A 132 2.32 32.83 3.00
N GLY A 133 2.54 33.51 4.13
CA GLY A 133 3.29 32.98 5.26
C GLY A 133 4.79 33.34 5.28
N ALA A 134 5.28 34.15 4.34
CA ALA A 134 6.62 34.72 4.41
C ALA A 134 6.67 35.94 5.37
N VAL A 135 7.67 35.97 6.25
CA VAL A 135 7.91 37.08 7.19
C VAL A 135 9.36 37.53 7.06
N VAL A 136 9.56 38.84 6.94
CA VAL A 136 10.90 39.43 6.98
C VAL A 136 11.01 40.33 8.21
N LEU A 137 11.97 40.06 9.10
CA LEU A 137 12.20 40.86 10.30
C LEU A 137 13.50 41.65 10.21
N PHE A 138 13.46 42.89 10.71
CA PHE A 138 14.60 43.79 10.84
C PHE A 138 15.01 43.92 12.29
N THR A 139 16.31 43.88 12.54
CA THR A 139 16.85 44.08 13.89
C THR A 139 17.84 45.23 13.92
N ASP A 140 17.80 46.00 15.00
CA ASP A 140 18.78 47.04 15.27
C ASP A 140 20.14 46.43 15.70
N THR A 141 21.14 47.29 15.91
CA THR A 141 22.49 46.90 16.36
C THR A 141 22.49 46.24 17.75
N THR A 142 21.43 46.42 18.54
CA THR A 142 21.26 45.80 19.87
C THR A 142 20.56 44.43 19.80
N GLY A 143 20.09 44.04 18.61
CA GLY A 143 19.34 42.82 18.34
C GLY A 143 17.87 42.89 18.72
N ARG A 144 17.27 44.09 18.81
CA ARG A 144 15.83 44.29 18.98
C ARG A 144 15.15 44.43 17.63
N ILE A 145 13.97 43.84 17.50
CA ILE A 145 13.18 43.88 16.28
C ILE A 145 12.49 45.25 16.20
N PHE A 146 12.86 46.09 15.22
CA PHE A 146 12.26 47.42 15.04
C PHE A 146 11.23 47.48 13.91
N GLY A 147 11.22 46.49 13.02
CA GLY A 147 10.25 46.43 11.93
C GLY A 147 10.32 45.12 11.15
N GLY A 148 9.49 45.02 10.12
CA GLY A 148 9.46 43.87 9.21
C GLY A 148 8.33 43.95 8.18
N ILE A 149 8.25 42.98 7.27
CA ILE A 149 7.15 42.80 6.32
C ILE A 149 6.47 41.46 6.60
N GLY A 150 5.16 41.38 6.36
CA GLY A 150 4.31 40.24 6.73
C GLY A 150 3.72 40.40 8.12
N ASP A 151 3.47 39.30 8.83
CA ASP A 151 2.99 39.30 10.23
C ASP A 151 4.11 39.65 11.25
N ALA A 152 4.94 40.63 10.92
CA ALA A 152 6.02 41.10 11.77
C ALA A 152 5.50 41.87 12.99
N GLY A 153 4.24 42.34 12.95
CA GLY A 153 3.57 43.15 13.98
C GLY A 153 3.70 42.58 15.39
N SER A 154 3.48 41.27 15.50
CA SER A 154 3.48 40.49 16.75
C SER A 154 4.85 40.38 17.44
N TYR A 155 5.92 40.74 16.73
CA TYR A 155 7.31 40.59 17.15
C TYR A 155 8.05 41.91 17.37
N LEU A 156 7.42 43.05 17.09
CA LEU A 156 8.04 44.37 17.30
C LEU A 156 8.44 44.61 18.76
N GLY A 157 9.62 45.22 18.93
CA GLY A 157 10.20 45.58 20.23
C GLY A 157 10.80 44.41 21.01
N LYS A 158 10.51 43.16 20.62
CA LYS A 158 11.10 41.97 21.23
C LYS A 158 12.55 41.80 20.79
N ARG A 159 13.34 41.11 21.61
CA ARG A 159 14.72 40.76 21.25
C ARG A 159 14.71 39.57 20.30
N LEU A 160 15.52 39.60 19.25
CA LEU A 160 15.58 38.49 18.29
C LEU A 160 15.93 37.18 18.98
N SER A 161 16.85 37.19 19.94
CA SER A 161 17.24 36.01 20.71
C SER A 161 16.13 35.45 21.62
N SER A 162 15.08 36.24 21.92
CA SER A 162 13.91 35.77 22.69
C SER A 162 12.85 35.14 21.80
N VAL A 163 12.77 35.57 20.53
CA VAL A 163 11.86 35.00 19.55
C VAL A 163 12.50 33.78 18.88
N LEU A 164 13.81 33.83 18.62
CA LEU A 164 14.58 32.80 17.93
C LEU A 164 15.87 32.52 18.73
N PRO A 165 15.81 31.64 19.75
CA PRO A 165 16.95 31.34 20.62
C PRO A 165 18.18 30.82 19.86
N GLU A 166 17.93 30.09 18.77
CA GLU A 166 18.96 29.47 17.94
C GLU A 166 19.89 30.48 17.25
N THR A 167 19.40 31.71 17.02
CA THR A 167 20.18 32.80 16.42
C THR A 167 21.32 33.28 17.32
N ALA A 168 21.20 33.09 18.64
CA ALA A 168 22.24 33.43 19.61
C ALA A 168 23.46 32.50 19.50
N ALA A 169 23.26 31.25 19.06
CA ALA A 169 24.35 30.30 18.82
C ALA A 169 25.12 30.64 17.53
N MET A 170 24.41 31.00 16.46
CA MET A 170 25.03 31.37 15.16
C MET A 170 25.89 32.64 15.25
N ARG A 171 25.52 33.60 16.10
CA ARG A 171 26.33 34.82 16.31
C ARG A 171 27.77 34.51 16.74
N ARG A 172 27.97 33.40 17.47
CA ARG A 172 29.32 32.97 17.88
C ARG A 172 30.11 32.27 16.78
N VAL A 173 29.42 31.73 15.77
CA VAL A 173 30.01 30.86 14.74
C VAL A 173 30.38 31.65 13.47
N GLY A 174 29.87 32.88 13.29
CA GLY A 174 30.22 33.69 12.11
C GLY A 174 29.70 33.12 10.78
N GLY A 175 28.75 32.18 10.85
CA GLY A 175 28.15 31.53 9.67
C GLY A 175 27.15 32.46 8.97
N SER A 176 27.61 33.12 7.91
CA SER A 176 26.77 33.98 7.08
C SER A 176 25.89 33.14 6.14
N GLY A 177 24.56 33.28 6.21
CA GLY A 177 23.65 32.81 5.15
C GLY A 177 23.23 31.34 5.19
N THR A 178 23.31 30.68 6.34
CA THR A 178 22.73 29.33 6.51
C THR A 178 21.23 29.41 6.78
N VAL A 179 20.43 28.62 6.06
CA VAL A 179 18.99 28.45 6.34
C VAL A 179 18.85 27.50 7.52
N ILE A 180 18.14 27.93 8.56
CA ILE A 180 17.83 27.13 9.75
C ILE A 180 16.33 26.83 9.80
N GLU A 181 15.99 25.68 10.35
CA GLU A 181 14.62 25.45 10.83
C GLU A 181 14.47 26.20 12.15
N THR A 182 13.38 26.93 12.33
CA THR A 182 13.14 27.70 13.55
C THR A 182 11.64 27.81 13.83
N PHE A 183 11.29 28.19 15.05
CA PHE A 183 9.90 28.23 15.49
C PHE A 183 9.50 29.66 15.83
N PHE A 184 8.43 30.15 15.20
CA PHE A 184 7.76 31.38 15.60
C PHE A 184 6.50 31.00 16.38
N GLY A 185 6.60 30.99 17.70
CA GLY A 185 5.56 30.37 18.55
C GLY A 185 5.58 28.85 18.38
N ASP A 186 4.44 28.26 18.01
CA ASP A 186 4.30 26.82 17.75
C ASP A 186 4.40 26.44 16.26
N VAL A 187 4.62 27.43 15.38
CA VAL A 187 4.66 27.19 13.92
C VAL A 187 6.11 27.04 13.45
N PRO A 188 6.44 25.98 12.69
CA PRO A 188 7.77 25.80 12.10
C PRO A 188 7.98 26.69 10.86
N TYR A 189 9.17 27.28 10.77
CA TYR A 189 9.61 28.16 9.70
C TYR A 189 11.02 27.79 9.26
N TYR A 190 11.30 27.93 7.95
CA TYR A 190 12.67 27.98 7.47
C TYR A 190 13.15 29.44 7.41
N ALA A 191 14.15 29.79 8.22
CA ALA A 191 14.68 31.13 8.35
C ALA A 191 16.10 31.24 7.79
N SER A 192 16.34 32.24 6.94
CA SER A 192 17.69 32.63 6.51
C SER A 192 18.07 33.95 7.16
N ILE A 193 19.27 33.98 7.75
CA ILE A 193 19.77 35.12 8.51
C ILE A 193 21.00 35.68 7.81
N LYS A 194 20.94 36.97 7.46
CA LYS A 194 22.10 37.69 6.93
C LYS A 194 22.41 38.95 7.74
N PRO A 195 23.67 39.15 8.13
CA PRO A 195 24.10 40.43 8.68
C PRO A 195 24.08 41.51 7.60
N ILE A 196 23.73 42.73 8.00
CA ILE A 196 23.88 43.96 7.24
C ILE A 196 24.99 44.75 7.90
N GLY A 197 26.02 45.07 7.12
CA GLY A 197 27.17 45.84 7.60
C GLY A 197 27.96 45.13 8.70
N ASN A 198 28.76 45.93 9.43
CA ASN A 198 29.57 45.44 10.55
C ASN A 198 28.88 45.56 11.92
N ASP A 199 27.75 46.27 12.00
CA ASP A 199 27.11 46.65 13.27
C ASP A 199 26.03 45.68 13.76
N GLY A 200 25.93 44.50 13.16
CA GLY A 200 25.10 43.40 13.69
C GLY A 200 23.60 43.49 13.42
N ALA A 201 23.18 44.37 12.50
CA ALA A 201 21.81 44.39 11.99
C ALA A 201 21.53 43.10 11.20
N LEU A 202 20.41 42.44 11.45
CA LEU A 202 20.04 41.17 10.81
C LEU A 202 18.73 41.30 10.05
N ILE A 203 18.69 40.68 8.87
CA ILE A 203 17.44 40.35 8.19
C ILE A 203 17.15 38.88 8.41
N VAL A 204 15.99 38.58 8.97
CA VAL A 204 15.47 37.22 9.04
C VAL A 204 14.36 37.11 8.02
N ALA A 205 14.58 36.34 6.94
CA ALA A 205 13.52 35.97 6.02
C ALA A 205 13.07 34.54 6.36
N ALA A 206 11.81 34.39 6.74
CA ALA A 206 11.23 33.14 7.19
C ALA A 206 10.06 32.75 6.29
N HIS A 207 10.00 31.50 5.84
CA HIS A 207 8.85 30.96 5.10
C HIS A 207 8.11 29.93 5.97
N SER A 208 6.80 30.10 6.14
CA SER A 208 5.97 29.16 6.91
C SER A 208 5.82 27.85 6.16
N LEU A 209 5.87 26.73 6.89
CA LEU A 209 5.55 25.39 6.38
C LEU A 209 4.04 25.14 6.30
N GLU A 210 3.23 25.96 6.97
CA GLU A 210 1.80 25.69 7.18
C GLU A 210 0.95 26.07 5.97
N THR A 211 1.29 27.17 5.28
CA THR A 211 0.58 27.61 4.06
C THR A 211 0.83 26.70 2.87
N THR A 212 1.95 25.98 2.84
CA THR A 212 2.19 24.88 1.89
C THR A 212 1.36 23.63 2.27
N ASN A 213 1.04 23.42 3.54
CA ASN A 213 0.32 22.24 4.04
C ASN A 213 -1.15 22.20 3.60
N GLU A 214 -1.83 23.35 3.43
CA GLU A 214 -3.21 23.38 2.93
C GLU A 214 -3.31 23.00 1.44
N PHE A 215 -2.38 23.48 0.61
CA PHE A 215 -2.32 23.12 -0.82
C PHE A 215 -1.95 21.65 -1.00
N VAL A 216 -0.99 21.17 -0.19
CA VAL A 216 -0.54 19.77 -0.18
C VAL A 216 -1.65 18.84 0.28
N ARG A 217 -2.48 19.20 1.27
CA ARG A 217 -3.64 18.39 1.66
C ARG A 217 -4.64 18.21 0.51
N GLY A 218 -4.87 19.24 -0.31
CA GLY A 218 -5.76 19.17 -1.47
C GLY A 218 -5.24 18.23 -2.57
N GLU A 219 -4.02 18.45 -3.05
CA GLU A 219 -3.43 17.65 -4.14
C GLU A 219 -3.10 16.21 -3.72
N VAL A 220 -2.60 16.04 -2.49
CA VAL A 220 -2.31 14.71 -1.94
C VAL A 220 -3.62 13.96 -1.71
N SER A 221 -4.68 14.58 -1.17
CA SER A 221 -5.94 13.88 -0.91
C SER A 221 -6.66 13.43 -2.19
N LEU A 222 -6.71 14.24 -3.25
CA LEU A 222 -7.32 13.85 -4.52
C LEU A 222 -6.59 12.65 -5.13
N SER A 223 -5.26 12.74 -5.20
CA SER A 223 -4.46 11.67 -5.79
C SER A 223 -4.51 10.40 -4.94
N VAL A 224 -4.57 10.53 -3.60
CA VAL A 224 -4.68 9.39 -2.67
C VAL A 224 -6.06 8.75 -2.77
N THR A 225 -7.14 9.52 -2.87
CA THR A 225 -8.51 9.00 -2.97
C THR A 225 -8.76 8.27 -4.28
N ILE A 226 -8.36 8.84 -5.42
CA ILE A 226 -8.44 8.17 -6.73
C ILE A 226 -7.71 6.83 -6.70
N PHE A 227 -6.49 6.86 -6.16
CA PHE A 227 -5.65 5.68 -6.07
C PHE A 227 -6.21 4.61 -5.13
N ALA A 228 -6.71 5.02 -3.95
CA ALA A 228 -7.35 4.12 -3.00
C ALA A 228 -8.61 3.49 -3.60
N GLY A 229 -9.38 4.26 -4.37
CA GLY A 229 -10.53 3.78 -5.12
C GLY A 229 -10.15 2.70 -6.14
N ILE A 230 -9.17 2.97 -7.01
CA ILE A 230 -8.69 2.00 -8.01
C ILE A 230 -8.15 0.73 -7.32
N SER A 231 -7.37 0.89 -6.25
CA SER A 231 -6.82 -0.24 -5.48
C SER A 231 -7.92 -1.08 -4.82
N ALA A 232 -8.94 -0.44 -4.24
CA ALA A 232 -10.08 -1.12 -3.64
C ALA A 232 -10.89 -1.91 -4.69
N ILE A 233 -11.15 -1.31 -5.85
CA ILE A 233 -11.85 -1.98 -6.96
C ILE A 233 -11.05 -3.20 -7.43
N LEU A 234 -9.74 -3.08 -7.62
CA LEU A 234 -8.86 -4.19 -7.99
C LEU A 234 -8.88 -5.32 -6.95
N LEU A 235 -8.89 -4.98 -5.66
CA LEU A 235 -8.92 -5.96 -4.57
C LEU A 235 -10.27 -6.70 -4.53
N VAL A 236 -11.38 -5.99 -4.74
CA VAL A 236 -12.71 -6.61 -4.86
C VAL A 236 -12.77 -7.55 -6.08
N ILE A 237 -12.24 -7.14 -7.22
CA ILE A 237 -12.16 -7.98 -8.42
C ILE A 237 -11.31 -9.23 -8.15
N LEU A 238 -10.16 -9.08 -7.48
CA LEU A 238 -9.28 -10.17 -7.11
C LEU A 238 -9.97 -11.16 -6.15
N TYR A 239 -10.68 -10.65 -5.15
CA TYR A 239 -11.45 -11.47 -4.22
C TYR A 239 -12.57 -12.23 -4.93
N ALA A 240 -13.33 -11.54 -5.77
CA ALA A 240 -14.40 -12.15 -6.56
C ALA A 240 -13.87 -13.25 -7.48
N TYR A 241 -12.72 -13.02 -8.12
CA TYR A 241 -12.03 -14.03 -8.93
C TYR A 241 -11.67 -15.27 -8.09
N TYR A 242 -11.05 -15.08 -6.93
CA TYR A 242 -10.68 -16.21 -6.07
C TYR A 242 -11.91 -16.98 -5.56
N ALA A 243 -12.97 -16.27 -5.18
CA ALA A 243 -14.23 -16.85 -4.77
C ALA A 243 -14.93 -17.62 -5.92
N GLN A 244 -14.85 -17.13 -7.16
CA GLN A 244 -15.36 -17.84 -8.34
C GLN A 244 -14.56 -19.11 -8.63
N VAL A 245 -13.23 -19.03 -8.63
CA VAL A 245 -12.36 -20.18 -8.88
C VAL A 245 -12.51 -21.24 -7.80
N LYS A 246 -12.60 -20.84 -6.53
CA LYS A 246 -12.84 -21.77 -5.41
C LYS A 246 -14.19 -22.47 -5.55
N ARG A 247 -15.27 -21.72 -5.78
CA ARG A 247 -16.61 -22.30 -5.99
C ARG A 247 -16.66 -23.26 -7.18
N ALA A 248 -16.00 -22.94 -8.28
CA ALA A 248 -15.93 -23.82 -9.44
C ALA A 248 -15.23 -25.14 -9.12
N ARG A 249 -14.14 -25.09 -8.33
CA ARG A 249 -13.42 -26.30 -7.90
C ARG A 249 -14.23 -27.15 -6.92
N ASP A 250 -14.91 -26.53 -5.96
CA ASP A 250 -15.74 -27.23 -4.97
C ASP A 250 -16.91 -27.98 -5.65
N ALA A 251 -17.48 -27.39 -6.70
CA ALA A 251 -18.52 -28.04 -7.51
C ALA A 251 -17.98 -29.24 -8.30
N ASP A 252 -16.79 -29.12 -8.89
CA ASP A 252 -16.13 -30.19 -9.65
C ASP A 252 -15.77 -31.37 -8.75
N GLU A 253 -15.27 -31.11 -7.54
CA GLU A 253 -14.97 -32.14 -6.55
C GLU A 253 -16.23 -32.92 -6.13
N THR A 254 -17.35 -32.22 -5.92
CA THR A 254 -18.64 -32.85 -5.57
C THR A 254 -19.13 -33.78 -6.68
N PHE A 255 -18.96 -33.38 -7.94
CA PHE A 255 -19.32 -34.20 -9.10
C PHE A 255 -18.47 -35.47 -9.18
N VAL A 256 -17.14 -35.33 -9.05
CA VAL A 256 -16.22 -36.48 -9.07
C VAL A 256 -16.51 -37.46 -7.93
N GLN A 257 -16.73 -36.97 -6.71
CA GLN A 257 -17.06 -37.81 -5.56
C GLN A 257 -18.38 -38.56 -5.75
N SER A 258 -19.40 -37.91 -6.32
CA SER A 258 -20.69 -38.56 -6.60
C SER A 258 -20.54 -39.67 -7.63
N ASN A 259 -19.79 -39.42 -8.72
CA ASN A 259 -19.56 -40.42 -9.76
C ASN A 259 -18.76 -41.62 -9.23
N LEU A 260 -17.71 -41.38 -8.44
CA LEU A 260 -16.92 -42.45 -7.82
C LEU A 260 -17.76 -43.32 -6.87
N ARG A 261 -18.67 -42.71 -6.10
CA ARG A 261 -19.58 -43.45 -5.22
C ARG A 261 -20.54 -44.35 -6.01
N ILE A 262 -21.08 -43.84 -7.12
CA ILE A 262 -21.97 -44.60 -8.01
C ILE A 262 -21.23 -45.79 -8.63
N GLU A 263 -20.05 -45.57 -9.23
CA GLU A 263 -19.25 -46.65 -9.83
C GLU A 263 -18.84 -47.70 -8.79
N THR A 264 -18.48 -47.27 -7.57
CA THR A 264 -18.14 -48.20 -6.47
C THR A 264 -19.35 -49.04 -6.05
N ALA A 265 -20.54 -48.45 -6.00
CA ALA A 265 -21.76 -49.18 -5.67
C ALA A 265 -22.15 -50.17 -6.78
N LEU A 266 -22.00 -49.79 -8.05
CA LEU A 266 -22.26 -50.64 -9.21
C LEU A 266 -21.30 -51.85 -9.27
N SER A 267 -19.99 -51.62 -9.10
CA SER A 267 -19.00 -52.71 -9.07
C SER A 267 -19.25 -53.67 -7.91
N ARG A 268 -19.55 -53.17 -6.69
CA ARG A 268 -19.94 -54.00 -5.54
C ARG A 268 -21.26 -54.76 -5.75
N GLY A 269 -22.21 -54.14 -6.43
CA GLY A 269 -23.50 -54.76 -6.78
C GLY A 269 -23.41 -55.73 -7.96
N ARG A 270 -22.25 -55.82 -8.64
CA ARG A 270 -22.07 -56.53 -9.91
C ARG A 270 -23.11 -56.11 -10.96
N CYS A 271 -23.43 -54.82 -10.98
CA CYS A 271 -24.36 -54.22 -11.94
C CYS A 271 -23.57 -53.32 -12.89
N GLY A 272 -23.90 -53.37 -14.18
CA GLY A 272 -23.37 -52.43 -15.17
C GLY A 272 -24.42 -51.43 -15.59
N LEU A 273 -24.01 -50.17 -15.81
CA LEU A 273 -24.82 -49.16 -16.49
C LEU A 273 -24.36 -49.01 -17.95
N TRP A 274 -25.35 -48.91 -18.84
CA TRP A 274 -25.15 -48.59 -20.25
C TRP A 274 -26.13 -47.51 -20.68
N ASP A 275 -25.68 -46.64 -21.59
CA ASP A 275 -26.52 -45.65 -22.27
C ASP A 275 -26.33 -45.80 -23.77
N PHE A 276 -27.39 -45.61 -24.55
CA PHE A 276 -27.36 -45.77 -26.00
C PHE A 276 -27.78 -44.48 -26.70
N ASP A 277 -26.81 -43.87 -27.39
CA ASP A 277 -27.07 -42.76 -28.29
C ASP A 277 -27.53 -43.32 -29.65
N VAL A 278 -28.84 -43.29 -29.86
CA VAL A 278 -29.51 -43.73 -31.09
C VAL A 278 -29.03 -42.93 -32.31
N THR A 279 -28.72 -41.64 -32.13
CA THR A 279 -28.35 -40.72 -33.22
C THR A 279 -26.99 -41.06 -33.78
N ASN A 280 -26.02 -41.31 -32.89
CA ASN A 280 -24.65 -41.61 -33.28
C ASN A 280 -24.33 -43.11 -33.32
N ARG A 281 -25.30 -43.98 -32.97
CA ARG A 281 -25.13 -45.44 -32.84
C ARG A 281 -23.96 -45.84 -31.94
N ARG A 282 -23.79 -45.11 -30.84
CA ARG A 282 -22.73 -45.32 -29.84
C ARG A 282 -23.34 -45.80 -28.53
N LEU A 283 -22.80 -46.88 -27.97
CA LEU A 283 -23.07 -47.28 -26.59
C LEU A 283 -22.02 -46.67 -25.67
N PHE A 284 -22.48 -46.18 -24.53
CA PHE A 284 -21.62 -45.80 -23.42
C PHE A 284 -21.71 -46.85 -22.33
N TRP A 285 -20.56 -47.37 -21.89
CA TRP A 285 -20.49 -48.33 -20.80
C TRP A 285 -19.78 -47.71 -19.59
N SER A 286 -20.36 -47.96 -18.42
CA SER A 286 -19.72 -47.72 -17.12
C SER A 286 -18.50 -48.63 -16.92
N GLY A 287 -17.61 -48.26 -15.99
CA GLY A 287 -16.42 -49.07 -15.68
C GLY A 287 -16.81 -50.47 -15.17
N SER A 288 -17.81 -50.54 -14.30
CA SER A 288 -18.37 -51.79 -13.77
C SER A 288 -18.93 -52.74 -14.85
N MET A 289 -19.45 -52.22 -15.97
CA MET A 289 -19.93 -53.05 -17.09
C MET A 289 -18.79 -53.81 -17.77
N TYR A 290 -17.64 -53.16 -17.97
CA TYR A 290 -16.44 -53.80 -18.52
C TYR A 290 -15.90 -54.89 -17.58
N GLU A 291 -15.85 -54.60 -16.27
CA GLU A 291 -15.46 -55.57 -15.25
C GLU A 291 -16.38 -56.80 -15.24
N MET A 292 -17.69 -56.58 -15.34
CA MET A 292 -18.69 -57.66 -15.34
C MET A 292 -18.57 -58.56 -16.57
N LEU A 293 -18.29 -57.97 -17.74
CA LEU A 293 -18.14 -58.70 -19.00
C LEU A 293 -16.72 -59.28 -19.20
N GLY A 294 -15.77 -58.96 -18.32
CA GLY A 294 -14.39 -59.44 -18.40
C GLY A 294 -13.56 -58.79 -19.52
N PHE A 295 -13.96 -57.62 -20.01
CA PHE A 295 -13.23 -56.89 -21.05
C PHE A 295 -12.29 -55.86 -20.45
N PRO A 296 -11.12 -55.62 -21.08
CA PRO A 296 -10.26 -54.51 -20.68
C PRO A 296 -10.98 -53.18 -20.96
N PRO A 297 -10.86 -52.17 -20.08
CA PRO A 297 -11.52 -50.88 -20.28
C PRO A 297 -10.83 -50.12 -21.43
N VAL A 298 -11.38 -50.19 -22.65
CA VAL A 298 -10.82 -49.54 -23.86
C VAL A 298 -11.40 -48.14 -24.12
N GLY A 299 -11.97 -47.52 -23.09
CA GLY A 299 -12.67 -46.23 -23.15
C GLY A 299 -14.17 -46.37 -22.91
N ASN A 300 -14.89 -45.25 -22.80
CA ASN A 300 -16.31 -45.27 -22.41
C ASN A 300 -17.27 -45.47 -23.58
N VAL A 301 -16.78 -45.66 -24.81
CA VAL A 301 -17.60 -45.72 -26.03
C VAL A 301 -17.37 -47.00 -26.80
N VAL A 302 -18.44 -47.73 -27.06
CA VAL A 302 -18.45 -48.98 -27.85
C VAL A 302 -19.39 -48.81 -29.04
N SER A 303 -18.95 -49.25 -30.21
CA SER A 303 -19.81 -49.29 -31.39
C SER A 303 -20.95 -50.29 -31.16
N PHE A 304 -22.15 -49.95 -31.61
CA PHE A 304 -23.29 -50.87 -31.55
C PHE A 304 -22.97 -52.25 -32.17
N THR A 305 -22.19 -52.29 -33.25
CA THR A 305 -21.79 -53.54 -33.91
C THR A 305 -20.91 -54.41 -33.02
N ASP A 306 -19.99 -53.82 -32.26
CA ASP A 306 -19.10 -54.55 -31.37
C ASP A 306 -19.86 -55.09 -30.16
N ALA A 307 -20.78 -54.29 -29.61
CA ALA A 307 -21.69 -54.73 -28.56
C ALA A 307 -22.61 -55.86 -29.03
N ALA A 308 -23.13 -55.79 -30.26
CA ALA A 308 -24.03 -56.80 -30.81
C ALA A 308 -23.34 -58.17 -31.02
N ARG A 309 -22.04 -58.19 -31.32
CA ARG A 309 -21.25 -59.43 -31.43
C ARG A 309 -21.07 -60.15 -30.08
N MET A 310 -21.26 -59.45 -28.97
CA MET A 310 -21.16 -60.00 -27.63
C MET A 310 -22.49 -60.58 -27.13
N MET A 311 -23.60 -60.28 -27.82
CA MET A 311 -24.89 -60.88 -27.50
C MET A 311 -24.91 -62.33 -27.97
N HIS A 312 -25.44 -63.22 -27.13
CA HIS A 312 -25.62 -64.62 -27.51
C HIS A 312 -26.52 -64.69 -28.76
N PRO A 313 -26.14 -65.45 -29.80
CA PRO A 313 -27.01 -65.67 -30.94
C PRO A 313 -28.26 -66.42 -30.43
N THR A 314 -29.42 -65.79 -30.56
CA THR A 314 -30.71 -66.43 -30.30
C THR A 314 -30.98 -67.51 -31.33
#